data_AF-A0A409Y165-F1
#
_entry.id   AF-A0A409Y165-F1
#
_cell.length_a   1.000
_cell.length_b   1.000
_cell.length_c   1.000
_cell.angle_alpha   90.00
_cell.angle_beta   90.00
_cell.angle_gamma   90.00
#
_symmetry.space_group_name_H-M   'P 1'
#
loop_
_entity.id
_entity.type
_entity.pdbx_description
1 polymer ?
#
loop_
_entity_poly.entity_id
_entity_poly.type
_entity_poly.pdbx_seq_one_letter_code
_entity_poly.pdbx_strand_id
1 'polypeptide(L)'
;MKVEASADSGAQVHHRPISKIKMKFPKIFNLLFVSLPVQLLMSCALSLPSQSQKLPRSISSSPPSSILLCPTHTESAACQTVDFSPADLANEACFDLKTTAAWNLAPLYKNIASASIPDGIECTFSQSFGCVSEELGEDSVLVHSGFWNFDRLPSFDVFVNFTDLAGSFRCTYYI
;
A
#
# COMPACT_ATOMS: atom_id res chain seq x y z
N MET A 1 42.14 35.07 -7.79
CA MET A 1 41.66 35.19 -6.40
C MET A 1 40.74 36.38 -6.31
N LYS A 2 39.43 36.14 -6.18
CA LYS A 2 38.47 37.14 -5.72
C LYS A 2 37.37 36.37 -5.00
N VAL A 3 37.36 36.55 -3.69
CA VAL A 3 36.38 36.00 -2.76
C VAL A 3 35.39 37.12 -2.53
N GLU A 4 34.13 36.92 -2.90
CA GLU A 4 33.02 37.77 -2.48
C GLU A 4 32.00 36.88 -1.75
N ALA A 5 31.77 37.26 -0.50
CA ALA A 5 30.84 36.66 0.42
C ALA A 5 29.48 37.39 0.36
N SER A 6 28.46 36.74 0.93
CA SER A 6 27.44 37.33 1.83
C SER A 6 25.97 37.17 1.41
N ALA A 7 25.15 37.14 2.46
CA ALA A 7 23.68 37.01 2.61
C ALA A 7 23.15 35.58 2.47
N ASP A 8 22.86 34.83 3.53
CA ASP A 8 21.99 35.09 4.69
C ASP A 8 20.59 35.60 4.30
N SER A 9 19.61 34.70 4.34
CA SER A 9 18.20 35.03 4.46
C SER A 9 17.48 33.88 5.16
N GLY A 10 17.30 34.05 6.46
CA GLY A 10 16.45 33.20 7.28
C GLY A 10 14.99 33.32 6.85
N ALA A 11 14.41 32.22 6.39
CA ALA A 11 12.97 32.09 6.24
C ALA A 11 12.36 31.71 7.59
N GLN A 12 11.62 32.65 8.18
CA GLN A 12 10.88 32.44 9.41
C GLN A 12 9.75 31.42 9.21
N VAL A 13 9.75 30.40 10.07
CA VAL A 13 8.68 29.42 10.20
C VAL A 13 7.49 30.07 10.90
N HIS A 14 6.48 30.44 10.11
CA HIS A 14 5.22 30.97 10.62
C HIS A 14 4.35 29.82 11.15
N HIS A 15 4.52 29.48 12.43
CA HIS A 15 3.62 28.55 13.13
C HIS A 15 2.21 29.15 13.21
N ARG A 16 1.27 28.60 12.43
CA ARG A 16 -0.17 28.84 12.63
C ARG A 16 -0.66 28.03 13.84
N PRO A 17 -1.42 28.62 14.78
CA PRO A 17 -1.95 27.89 15.93
C PRO A 17 -3.05 26.92 15.52
N ILE A 18 -2.88 25.65 15.91
CA ILE A 18 -3.84 24.57 15.78
C ILE A 18 -5.08 24.88 16.63
N SER A 19 -6.21 25.14 15.97
CA SER A 19 -7.50 25.30 16.63
C SER A 19 -7.97 23.95 17.17
N LYS A 20 -8.09 23.86 18.50
CA LYS A 20 -8.61 22.69 19.22
C LYS A 20 -10.11 22.49 18.88
N ILE A 21 -10.42 21.51 18.05
CA ILE A 21 -11.81 21.06 17.83
C ILE A 21 -12.25 20.24 19.05
N LYS A 22 -13.16 20.80 19.84
CA LYS A 22 -13.75 20.18 21.02
C LYS A 22 -14.94 19.32 20.58
N MET A 23 -14.70 18.05 20.27
CA MET A 23 -15.78 17.11 19.95
C MET A 23 -16.54 16.70 21.22
N LYS A 24 -17.86 16.92 21.20
CA LYS A 24 -18.81 16.66 22.28
C LYS A 24 -19.44 15.29 22.03
N PHE A 25 -19.02 14.28 22.80
CA PHE A 25 -19.60 12.92 22.75
C PHE A 25 -20.99 12.90 23.40
N PRO A 26 -22.06 12.50 22.69
CA PRO A 26 -23.33 12.17 23.33
C PRO A 26 -23.31 10.75 23.90
N LYS A 27 -23.58 10.62 25.20
CA LYS A 27 -23.86 9.37 25.92
C LYS A 27 -25.33 8.98 25.75
N ILE A 28 -25.67 8.00 24.91
CA ILE A 28 -26.89 7.17 25.00
C ILE A 28 -26.60 5.93 24.11
N PHE A 29 -26.60 4.68 24.55
CA PHE A 29 -27.81 3.87 24.73
C PHE A 29 -27.49 2.59 25.53
N ASN A 30 -28.17 2.45 26.66
CA ASN A 30 -28.48 1.17 27.30
C ASN A 30 -29.59 0.51 26.48
N LEU A 31 -29.56 -0.81 26.25
CA LEU A 31 -30.74 -1.70 26.32
C LEU A 31 -30.37 -3.16 26.00
N LEU A 32 -30.61 -4.00 27.01
CA LEU A 32 -31.19 -5.35 26.97
C LEU A 32 -30.34 -6.56 26.50
N PHE A 33 -29.91 -7.28 27.53
CA PHE A 33 -30.08 -8.73 27.71
C PHE A 33 -31.13 -9.38 26.79
N VAL A 34 -30.72 -10.39 26.03
CA VAL A 34 -31.51 -11.62 25.87
C VAL A 34 -30.58 -12.80 26.07
N SER A 35 -30.98 -13.64 27.01
CA SER A 35 -30.31 -14.83 27.52
C SER A 35 -30.95 -16.08 26.88
N LEU A 36 -30.17 -17.18 26.91
CA LEU A 36 -30.52 -18.60 26.74
C LEU A 36 -30.57 -19.20 25.32
N PRO A 37 -30.35 -20.54 25.16
CA PRO A 37 -29.74 -21.52 26.07
C PRO A 37 -28.62 -22.37 25.45
N VAL A 38 -27.78 -22.89 26.34
CA VAL A 38 -26.95 -24.08 26.16
C VAL A 38 -27.86 -25.29 25.87
N GLN A 39 -27.63 -26.00 24.77
CA GLN A 39 -28.03 -27.41 24.66
C GLN A 39 -26.87 -28.28 24.18
N LEU A 40 -26.73 -29.34 24.95
CA LEU A 40 -25.68 -30.32 25.04
C LEU A 40 -26.07 -31.54 24.19
N LEU A 41 -25.06 -32.20 23.62
CA LEU A 41 -25.02 -33.62 23.20
C LEU A 41 -25.98 -34.08 22.09
N MET A 42 -25.39 -34.53 20.98
CA MET A 42 -25.57 -35.94 20.60
C MET A 42 -24.45 -36.44 19.68
N SER A 43 -23.79 -37.48 20.16
CA SER A 43 -22.74 -38.25 19.51
C SER A 43 -23.28 -39.03 18.31
N CYS A 44 -22.71 -38.81 17.14
CA CYS A 44 -22.71 -39.80 16.05
C CYS A 44 -21.27 -40.22 15.79
N ALA A 45 -20.83 -41.25 16.52
CA ALA A 45 -19.78 -42.14 16.05
C ALA A 45 -20.42 -43.11 15.06
N LEU A 46 -19.93 -43.18 13.81
CA LEU A 46 -19.80 -44.40 13.02
C LEU A 46 -19.19 -44.12 11.64
N SER A 47 -18.16 -44.91 11.35
CA SER A 47 -17.53 -45.20 10.06
C SER A 47 -16.52 -44.18 9.48
N LEU A 48 -15.23 -44.46 9.70
CA LEU A 48 -14.15 -44.04 8.80
C LEU A 48 -14.16 -44.97 7.57
N PRO A 49 -14.37 -44.47 6.35
CA PRO A 49 -13.68 -45.03 5.20
C PRO A 49 -12.23 -44.53 5.25
N SER A 50 -11.29 -45.48 5.22
CA SER A 50 -9.88 -45.20 4.94
C SER A 50 -9.78 -44.58 3.53
N GLN A 51 -9.91 -43.26 3.45
CA GLN A 51 -9.48 -42.50 2.29
C GLN A 51 -8.15 -41.87 2.64
N SER A 52 -7.15 -42.21 1.83
CA SER A 52 -5.86 -41.55 1.76
C SER A 52 -6.08 -40.08 1.41
N GLN A 53 -6.41 -39.26 2.41
CA GLN A 53 -6.51 -37.82 2.28
C GLN A 53 -5.09 -37.30 2.12
N LYS A 54 -4.74 -36.97 0.88
CA LYS A 54 -3.69 -36.02 0.58
C LYS A 54 -3.97 -34.80 1.45
N LEU A 55 -3.10 -34.57 2.43
CA LEU A 55 -3.16 -33.46 3.38
C LEU A 55 -3.61 -32.20 2.62
N PRO A 56 -4.75 -31.57 2.96
CA PRO A 56 -5.05 -30.27 2.38
C PRO A 56 -3.86 -29.40 2.73
N ARG A 57 -3.12 -28.98 1.69
CA ARG A 57 -2.05 -27.99 1.80
C ARG A 57 -2.68 -26.87 2.60
N SER A 58 -2.21 -26.67 3.82
CA SER A 58 -2.61 -25.57 4.68
C SER A 58 -2.55 -24.33 3.78
N ILE A 59 -3.71 -23.78 3.42
CA ILE A 59 -3.74 -22.47 2.81
C ILE A 59 -3.33 -21.57 3.97
N SER A 60 -2.02 -21.35 4.07
CA SER A 60 -1.45 -20.30 4.88
C SER A 60 -2.09 -19.03 4.35
N SER A 61 -3.19 -18.64 4.97
CA SER A 61 -3.98 -17.46 4.63
C SER A 61 -3.27 -16.20 5.08
N SER A 62 -1.94 -16.12 4.89
CA SER A 62 -1.30 -14.82 4.94
C SER A 62 -1.81 -14.06 3.72
N PRO A 63 -2.33 -12.83 3.90
CA PRO A 63 -2.72 -12.02 2.76
C PRO A 63 -1.54 -11.93 1.78
N PRO A 64 -1.82 -11.92 0.46
CA PRO A 64 -0.78 -11.67 -0.53
C PRO A 64 -0.11 -10.33 -0.19
N SER A 65 1.13 -10.40 0.29
CA SER A 65 1.91 -9.23 0.67
C SER A 65 2.88 -8.84 -0.42
N SER A 66 2.56 -9.13 -1.69
CA SER A 66 3.45 -8.83 -2.80
C SER A 66 2.76 -8.19 -3.99
N ILE A 67 3.46 -7.26 -4.61
CA ILE A 67 3.04 -6.58 -5.84
C ILE A 67 3.96 -6.97 -6.99
N LEU A 68 3.47 -6.81 -8.21
CA LEU A 68 4.25 -6.99 -9.43
C LEU A 68 4.41 -5.64 -10.12
N LEU A 69 5.65 -5.22 -10.38
CA LEU A 69 5.97 -3.98 -11.10
C LEU A 69 6.56 -4.32 -12.47
N CYS A 70 6.07 -3.69 -13.53
CA CYS A 70 6.42 -4.04 -14.90
C CYS A 70 6.89 -2.82 -15.71
N PRO A 71 7.96 -2.95 -16.52
CA PRO A 71 8.39 -1.91 -17.45
C PRO A 71 7.57 -1.87 -18.75
N THR A 72 6.61 -2.80 -18.90
CA THR A 72 5.72 -2.92 -20.05
C THR A 72 4.27 -2.89 -19.59
N HIS A 73 3.33 -2.52 -20.46
CA HIS A 73 1.87 -2.53 -20.17
C HIS A 73 1.25 -3.92 -19.98
N THR A 74 2.07 -4.96 -20.04
CA THR A 74 1.67 -6.35 -19.89
C THR A 74 2.65 -7.06 -18.97
N GLU A 75 2.16 -8.09 -18.27
CA GLU A 75 3.03 -8.99 -17.52
C GLU A 75 4.07 -9.63 -18.44
N SER A 76 5.33 -9.60 -18.02
CA SER A 76 6.47 -10.12 -18.77
C SER A 76 7.55 -10.61 -17.81
N ALA A 77 8.53 -11.34 -18.33
CA ALA A 77 9.68 -11.78 -17.54
C ALA A 77 10.56 -10.62 -17.00
N ALA A 78 10.35 -9.40 -17.51
CA ALA A 78 11.03 -8.20 -17.02
C ALA A 78 10.32 -7.56 -15.80
N CYS A 79 9.16 -8.08 -15.40
CA CYS A 79 8.48 -7.62 -14.21
C CYS A 79 9.19 -8.11 -12.94
N GLN A 80 9.07 -7.33 -11.87
CA GLN A 80 9.73 -7.58 -10.60
C GLN A 80 8.69 -7.70 -9.49
N THR A 81 8.78 -8.79 -8.74
CA THR A 81 7.96 -9.00 -7.55
C THR A 81 8.59 -8.30 -6.36
N VAL A 82 7.78 -7.54 -5.63
CA VAL A 82 8.16 -6.90 -4.37
C VAL A 82 7.38 -7.58 -3.27
N ASP A 83 8.07 -8.35 -2.43
CA ASP A 83 7.47 -9.03 -1.28
C ASP A 83 7.62 -8.19 -0.02
N PHE A 84 6.52 -7.69 0.51
CA PHE A 84 6.48 -6.91 1.75
C PHE A 84 6.41 -7.82 2.97
N SER A 85 7.12 -7.41 4.02
CA SER A 85 6.83 -7.91 5.36
C SER A 85 5.56 -7.24 5.92
N PRO A 86 4.89 -7.86 6.91
CA PRO A 86 3.75 -7.22 7.58
C PRO A 86 4.09 -5.86 8.19
N ALA A 87 5.35 -5.67 8.61
CA ALA A 87 5.81 -4.40 9.17
C ALA A 87 5.98 -3.32 8.09
N ASP A 88 6.34 -3.68 6.86
CA ASP A 88 6.48 -2.73 5.76
C ASP A 88 5.11 -2.10 5.42
N LEU A 89 4.08 -2.94 5.31
CA LEU A 89 2.71 -2.49 5.02
C LEU A 89 2.09 -1.74 6.20
N ALA A 90 2.38 -2.14 7.44
CA ALA A 90 1.81 -1.48 8.63
C ALA A 90 2.43 -0.11 8.93
N ASN A 91 3.70 0.11 8.58
CA ASN A 91 4.40 1.37 8.79
C ASN A 91 4.43 2.27 7.54
N GLU A 92 3.72 1.88 6.47
CA GLU A 92 3.73 2.57 5.18
C GLU A 92 5.16 2.83 4.69
N ALA A 93 6.00 1.78 4.76
CA ALA A 93 7.41 1.89 4.45
C ALA A 93 7.62 2.46 3.04
N CYS A 94 8.55 3.40 2.94
CA CYS A 94 8.91 4.02 1.68
C CYS A 94 10.03 3.25 0.97
N PHE A 95 9.83 2.99 -0.32
CA PHE A 95 10.81 2.32 -1.17
C PHE A 95 11.21 3.21 -2.33
N ASP A 96 12.50 3.51 -2.43
CA ASP A 96 13.10 4.25 -3.52
C ASP A 96 13.57 3.29 -4.61
N LEU A 97 13.03 3.42 -5.83
CA LEU A 97 13.33 2.48 -6.91
C LEU A 97 14.81 2.44 -7.27
N LYS A 98 15.54 3.55 -7.08
CA LYS A 98 16.97 3.64 -7.41
C LYS A 98 17.91 3.20 -6.27
N THR A 99 17.53 3.45 -5.02
CA THR A 99 18.46 3.35 -3.87
C THR A 99 18.09 2.21 -2.93
N THR A 100 16.85 1.74 -2.93
CA THR A 100 16.46 0.55 -2.20
C THR A 100 17.13 -0.66 -2.83
N ALA A 101 18.16 -1.18 -2.14
CA ALA A 101 18.90 -2.36 -2.59
C ALA A 101 18.07 -3.66 -2.47
N ALA A 102 17.04 -3.66 -1.62
CA ALA A 102 16.10 -4.75 -1.54
C ALA A 102 15.36 -4.90 -2.89
N TRP A 103 15.23 -6.14 -3.35
CA TRP A 103 14.57 -6.52 -4.61
C TRP A 103 15.20 -6.03 -5.92
N ASN A 104 16.37 -5.35 -5.91
CA ASN A 104 17.07 -4.92 -7.12
C ASN A 104 16.19 -4.07 -8.07
N LEU A 105 15.48 -3.08 -7.52
CA LEU A 105 14.48 -2.27 -8.24
C LEU A 105 15.07 -1.20 -9.17
N ALA A 106 16.39 -1.01 -9.17
CA ALA A 106 17.05 0.04 -9.95
C ALA A 106 16.70 0.07 -11.45
N PRO A 107 16.49 -1.05 -12.16
CA PRO A 107 16.05 -1.05 -13.55
C PRO A 107 14.63 -0.51 -13.78
N LEU A 108 13.80 -0.45 -12.74
CA LEU A 108 12.44 0.08 -12.78
C LEU A 108 12.36 1.56 -12.43
N TYR A 109 13.45 2.18 -11.97
CA TYR A 109 13.46 3.62 -11.73
C TYR A 109 13.11 4.38 -13.01
N LYS A 110 12.02 5.17 -12.97
CA LYS A 110 11.50 5.89 -14.14
C LYS A 110 11.30 4.99 -15.35
N ASN A 111 10.88 3.75 -15.11
CA ASN A 111 10.72 2.72 -16.13
C ASN A 111 9.62 1.72 -15.73
N ILE A 112 8.53 2.21 -15.13
CA ILE A 112 7.35 1.41 -14.77
C ILE A 112 6.21 1.85 -15.69
N ALA A 113 5.62 0.89 -16.39
CA ALA A 113 4.49 1.09 -17.28
C ALA A 113 3.20 0.41 -16.78
N SER A 114 3.30 -0.60 -15.90
CA SER A 114 2.15 -1.19 -15.23
C SER A 114 2.50 -1.79 -13.87
N ALA A 115 1.46 -2.01 -13.05
CA ALA A 115 1.57 -2.71 -11.77
C ALA A 115 0.37 -3.64 -11.54
N SER A 116 0.62 -4.77 -10.89
CA SER A 116 -0.40 -5.66 -10.34
C SER A 116 -0.37 -5.56 -8.83
N ILE A 117 -1.47 -5.07 -8.25
CA ILE A 117 -1.65 -4.86 -6.82
C ILE A 117 -2.66 -5.90 -6.31
N PRO A 118 -2.31 -6.71 -5.30
CA PRO A 118 -3.23 -7.73 -4.81
C PRO A 118 -4.36 -7.10 -3.98
N ASP A 119 -5.43 -7.87 -3.77
CA ASP A 119 -6.56 -7.46 -2.93
C ASP A 119 -6.12 -7.11 -1.51
N GLY A 120 -6.68 -6.03 -0.97
CA GLY A 120 -6.40 -5.55 0.39
C GLY A 120 -5.12 -4.72 0.54
N ILE A 121 -4.39 -4.46 -0.56
CA ILE A 121 -3.26 -3.52 -0.59
C ILE A 121 -3.56 -2.37 -1.54
N GLU A 122 -3.19 -1.16 -1.14
CA GLU A 122 -3.12 0.00 -2.03
C GLU A 122 -1.70 0.57 -2.03
N CYS A 123 -1.28 1.13 -3.15
CA CYS A 123 0.05 1.70 -3.31
C CYS A 123 -0.02 3.13 -3.82
N THR A 124 0.74 4.01 -3.20
CA THR A 124 1.01 5.35 -3.72
C THR A 124 2.36 5.35 -4.41
N PHE A 125 2.38 5.72 -5.69
CA PHE A 125 3.62 5.93 -6.46
C PHE A 125 3.89 7.43 -6.54
N SER A 126 5.13 7.84 -6.26
CA SER A 126 5.57 9.24 -6.34
C SER A 126 6.63 9.40 -7.41
N GLN A 127 6.62 10.55 -8.10
CA GLN A 127 7.65 10.87 -9.08
C GLN A 127 9.01 11.09 -8.45
N SER A 128 9.03 11.65 -7.24
CA SER A 128 10.23 11.95 -6.47
C SER A 128 10.74 10.73 -5.70
N PHE A 129 11.95 10.83 -5.17
CA PHE A 129 12.47 9.92 -4.15
C PHE A 129 11.85 10.22 -2.77
N GLY A 130 11.99 9.28 -1.84
CA GLY A 130 11.62 9.41 -0.44
C GLY A 130 10.12 9.41 -0.17
N CYS A 131 9.29 8.99 -1.14
CA CYS A 131 7.83 9.01 -1.05
C CYS A 131 7.27 10.38 -0.67
N VAL A 132 8.03 11.43 -1.00
CA VAL A 132 7.61 12.81 -0.85
C VAL A 132 6.56 13.05 -1.95
N SER A 133 5.34 13.34 -1.51
CA SER A 133 4.25 13.79 -2.36
C SER A 133 3.81 15.12 -1.75
N GLU A 134 3.88 16.19 -2.54
CA GLU A 134 3.42 17.51 -2.07
C GLU A 134 1.89 17.58 -1.97
N GLU A 135 1.18 16.68 -2.66
CA GLU A 135 -0.25 16.35 -2.55
C GLU A 135 -0.52 15.21 -3.56
N LEU A 136 -1.56 14.37 -3.34
CA LEU A 136 -2.01 13.45 -4.39
C LEU A 136 -2.37 14.32 -5.63
N GLY A 137 -1.82 14.04 -6.80
CA GLY A 137 -1.83 15.01 -7.91
C GLY A 137 -1.02 14.54 -9.13
N GLU A 138 -0.40 15.45 -9.88
CA GLU A 138 0.48 15.06 -11.01
C GLU A 138 1.74 14.33 -10.52
N ASP A 139 2.23 14.66 -9.32
CA ASP A 139 3.47 14.12 -8.77
C ASP A 139 3.31 12.78 -8.04
N SER A 140 2.06 12.36 -7.77
CA SER A 140 1.80 11.06 -7.16
C SER A 140 0.43 10.50 -7.49
N VAL A 141 0.37 9.17 -7.63
CA VAL A 141 -0.84 8.43 -8.00
C VAL A 141 -1.10 7.35 -6.96
N LEU A 142 -2.37 7.22 -6.55
CA LEU A 142 -2.85 6.14 -5.71
C LEU A 142 -3.50 5.08 -6.59
N VAL A 143 -3.10 3.82 -6.42
CA VAL A 143 -3.71 2.68 -7.10
C VAL A 143 -4.12 1.64 -6.06
N HIS A 144 -5.35 1.15 -6.16
CA HIS A 144 -5.88 0.09 -5.29
C HIS A 144 -5.57 -1.30 -5.87
N SER A 145 -6.18 -2.35 -5.32
CA SER A 145 -6.10 -3.70 -5.89
C SER A 145 -6.49 -3.74 -7.37
N GLY A 146 -5.76 -4.54 -8.15
CA GLY A 146 -6.01 -4.78 -9.56
C GLY A 146 -4.76 -4.60 -10.42
N PHE A 147 -4.94 -4.76 -11.73
CA PHE A 147 -3.92 -4.49 -12.72
C PHE A 147 -4.08 -3.07 -13.28
N TRP A 148 -3.02 -2.28 -13.21
CA TRP A 148 -3.02 -0.86 -13.55
C TRP A 148 -2.02 -0.55 -14.65
N ASN A 149 -2.49 0.07 -15.72
CA ASN A 149 -1.62 0.67 -16.74
C ASN A 149 -1.34 2.12 -16.39
N PHE A 150 -0.06 2.49 -16.39
CA PHE A 150 0.37 3.81 -15.93
C PHE A 150 0.17 4.90 -17.00
N ASP A 151 -0.19 4.56 -18.23
CA ASP A 151 -0.51 5.52 -19.29
C ASP A 151 -1.80 6.30 -19.01
N ARG A 152 -2.67 5.74 -18.15
CA ARG A 152 -3.96 6.30 -17.78
C ARG A 152 -4.37 5.86 -16.38
N LEU A 153 -3.95 6.62 -15.38
CA LEU A 153 -4.36 6.41 -13.99
C LEU A 153 -5.39 7.45 -13.55
N PRO A 154 -6.40 7.05 -12.74
CA PRO A 154 -7.34 7.99 -12.16
C PRO A 154 -6.62 8.90 -11.14
N SER A 155 -6.80 10.21 -11.26
CA SER A 155 -6.34 11.19 -10.28
C SER A 155 -7.41 12.27 -10.10
N PHE A 156 -8.04 12.31 -8.93
CA PHE A 156 -9.19 13.18 -8.60
C PHE A 156 -10.24 13.23 -9.72
N ASP A 157 -10.18 14.24 -10.60
CA ASP A 157 -11.16 14.51 -11.65
C ASP A 157 -10.63 14.30 -13.08
N VAL A 158 -9.37 13.85 -13.22
CA VAL A 158 -8.71 13.65 -14.52
C VAL A 158 -7.99 12.31 -14.57
N PHE A 159 -7.62 11.91 -15.78
CA PHE A 159 -6.64 10.84 -15.96
C PHE A 159 -5.26 11.45 -16.14
N VAL A 160 -4.27 10.89 -15.46
CA VAL A 160 -2.87 11.26 -15.60
C VAL A 160 -2.09 10.14 -16.27
N ASN A 161 -1.10 10.51 -17.07
CA ASN A 161 -0.10 9.58 -17.57
C ASN A 161 1.09 9.61 -16.61
N PHE A 162 1.34 8.47 -15.96
CA PHE A 162 2.41 8.25 -15.00
C PHE A 162 3.44 7.21 -15.48
N THR A 163 3.39 6.82 -16.76
CA THR A 163 4.35 5.88 -17.35
C THR A 163 5.76 6.43 -17.24
N ASP A 164 6.68 5.60 -16.75
CA ASP A 164 8.09 5.94 -16.62
C ASP A 164 8.35 7.13 -15.68
N LEU A 165 7.38 7.49 -14.84
CA LEU A 165 7.52 8.60 -13.90
C LEU A 165 7.79 8.17 -12.46
N ALA A 166 7.55 6.91 -12.08
CA ALA A 166 7.75 6.48 -10.69
C ALA A 166 9.24 6.58 -10.26
N GLY A 167 9.48 7.28 -9.13
CA GLY A 167 10.78 7.37 -8.46
C GLY A 167 10.82 6.62 -7.13
N SER A 168 9.69 6.60 -6.43
CA SER A 168 9.49 5.86 -5.18
C SER A 168 8.03 5.40 -5.04
N PHE A 169 7.77 4.48 -4.12
CA PHE A 169 6.43 4.05 -3.78
C PHE A 169 6.31 3.62 -2.32
N ARG A 170 5.09 3.68 -1.80
CA ARG A 170 4.70 3.10 -0.50
C ARG A 170 3.42 2.30 -0.70
N CYS A 171 3.28 1.22 0.06
CA CYS A 171 2.07 0.42 0.04
C CYS A 171 1.56 0.22 1.47
N THR A 172 0.25 0.13 1.61
CA THR A 172 -0.44 -0.06 2.89
C THR A 172 -1.62 -1.03 2.74
N TYR A 173 -2.09 -1.56 3.85
CA TYR A 173 -3.37 -2.26 3.87
C TYR A 173 -4.51 -1.24 3.77
N TYR A 174 -5.52 -1.52 2.96
CA TYR A 174 -6.80 -0.80 3.00
C TYR A 174 -7.91 -1.76 3.42
N ILE A 175 -8.87 -1.25 4.20
CA ILE A 175 -9.96 -2.00 4.82
C ILE A 175 -11.29 -1.52 4.25
#